data_AF-A0A3D2ATR6-F1
#
_entry.id   AF-A0A3D2ATR6-F1
#
_cell.length_a   1.000
_cell.length_b   1.000
_cell.length_c   1.000
_cell.angle_alpha   90.00
_cell.angle_beta   90.00
_cell.angle_gamma   90.00
#
_symmetry.space_group_name_H-M   'P 1'
#
loop_
_entity.id
_entity.type
_entity.pdbx_description
1 polymer ?
#
loop_
_entity_poly.entity_id
_entity_poly.type
_entity_poly.pdbx_seq_one_letter_code
_entity_poly.pdbx_strand_id
1 'polypeptide(L)'
;MFGPGSGSTTSELPEFEGEDEPGGMSMGVTDAAMTANAEWLCYPGNPDRGGDPVMHELVHSLNGIVFEQINELYFYERIHDLALSAIDKGIFATNYTQHLQDGEEQGIQHYVGEYWATTVEGYLMDMEGFKNSHDTHEWIKENDPELYDLIIRYFPTQKWDLCTGELKK
;
A
#
# COMPACT_ATOMS: atom_id res chain seq x y z
N MET A 1 16.11 -5.84 23.02
CA MET A 1 14.84 -5.11 23.09
C MET A 1 14.99 -3.99 22.09
N PHE A 2 14.57 -4.23 20.86
CA PHE A 2 14.60 -3.28 19.75
C PHE A 2 13.14 -3.02 19.36
N GLY A 3 12.79 -1.77 19.14
CA GLY A 3 11.45 -1.28 18.89
C GLY A 3 11.20 -0.04 19.75
N PRO A 4 11.09 1.16 19.15
CA PRO A 4 10.52 2.31 19.83
C PRO A 4 9.03 2.07 20.16
N GLY A 5 8.33 3.09 20.63
CA GLY A 5 6.89 2.98 20.90
C GLY A 5 6.09 3.08 19.61
N SER A 6 4.81 2.71 19.68
CA SER A 6 3.79 2.73 18.60
C SER A 6 3.45 4.12 18.01
N GLY A 7 4.43 5.00 17.90
CA GLY A 7 4.37 6.35 17.37
C GLY A 7 5.64 6.75 16.63
N SER A 8 6.48 5.78 16.24
CA SER A 8 7.62 6.05 15.37
C SER A 8 7.16 6.45 13.97
N THR A 9 7.79 7.52 13.49
CA THR A 9 7.61 8.07 12.15
C THR A 9 8.97 8.14 11.46
N THR A 10 8.96 8.46 10.17
CA THR A 10 10.18 8.70 9.40
C THR A 10 11.10 9.75 10.02
N SER A 11 10.58 10.74 10.76
CA SER A 11 11.36 11.80 11.42
C SER A 11 12.31 11.33 12.51
N GLU A 12 12.20 10.08 12.98
CA GLU A 12 13.20 9.48 13.86
C GLU A 12 14.55 9.22 13.16
N LEU A 13 14.55 9.16 11.82
CA LEU A 13 15.76 9.04 11.00
C LEU A 13 16.34 10.44 10.74
N PRO A 14 17.64 10.68 11.03
CA PRO A 14 18.27 11.99 10.84
C PRO A 14 18.16 12.55 9.42
N GLU A 15 18.07 11.68 8.42
CA GLU A 15 17.97 12.04 7.01
C GLU A 15 16.58 12.58 6.62
N PHE A 16 15.56 12.37 7.45
CA PHE A 16 14.16 12.71 7.21
C PHE A 16 13.57 13.61 8.31
N GLU A 17 14.41 14.42 8.97
CA GLU A 17 13.97 15.34 10.02
C GLU A 17 12.84 16.26 9.51
N GLY A 18 11.67 16.20 10.16
CA GLY A 18 10.48 16.97 9.80
C GLY A 18 9.45 16.25 8.92
N GLU A 19 9.76 15.05 8.43
CA GLU A 19 8.81 14.19 7.72
C GLU A 19 8.16 13.23 8.72
N ASP A 20 6.87 13.41 9.05
CA ASP A 20 6.18 12.63 10.07
C ASP A 20 5.28 11.55 9.47
N GLU A 21 5.87 10.61 8.71
CA GLU A 21 5.13 9.51 8.09
C GLU A 21 5.16 8.24 8.97
N PRO A 22 4.01 7.77 9.49
CA PRO A 22 3.99 6.64 10.43
C PRO A 22 4.14 5.28 9.75
N GLY A 23 3.72 5.13 8.50
CA GLY A 23 3.84 3.86 7.74
C GLY A 23 5.16 3.72 7.00
N GLY A 24 5.77 4.84 6.64
CA GLY A 24 6.88 4.91 5.69
C GLY A 24 6.57 5.91 4.58
N MET A 25 7.47 6.01 3.62
CA MET A 25 7.28 6.85 2.44
C MET A 25 7.90 6.19 1.21
N SER A 26 7.21 6.34 0.08
CA SER A 26 7.65 5.88 -1.23
C SER A 26 8.68 6.79 -1.87
N MET A 27 9.28 6.33 -2.98
CA MET A 27 10.24 7.10 -3.77
C MET A 27 9.65 7.48 -5.12
N GLY A 28 9.85 8.75 -5.50
CA GLY A 28 9.82 9.23 -6.87
C GLY A 28 11.20 9.15 -7.54
N VAL A 29 11.28 9.63 -8.79
CA VAL A 29 12.48 9.53 -9.64
C VAL A 29 13.72 10.20 -9.04
N THR A 30 13.54 11.22 -8.20
CA THR A 30 14.64 12.00 -7.61
C THR A 30 14.96 11.63 -6.16
N ASP A 31 14.16 10.77 -5.54
CA ASP A 31 14.30 10.46 -4.12
C ASP A 31 15.41 9.44 -3.89
N ALA A 32 16.07 9.57 -2.74
CA ALA A 32 17.25 8.77 -2.42
C ALA A 32 16.93 7.48 -1.68
N ALA A 33 15.77 7.42 -1.02
CA ALA A 33 15.42 6.31 -0.13
C ALA A 33 13.91 6.17 0.07
N MET A 34 13.49 4.91 0.22
CA MET A 34 12.17 4.48 0.67
C MET A 34 12.31 4.04 2.11
N THR A 35 11.32 4.37 2.94
CA THR A 35 11.27 3.91 4.33
C THR A 35 10.03 3.08 4.56
N ALA A 36 10.06 2.22 5.56
CA ALA A 36 8.91 1.43 5.97
C ALA A 36 8.99 1.20 7.48
N ASN A 37 7.85 1.31 8.16
CA ASN A 37 7.81 1.13 9.60
C ASN A 37 7.94 -0.35 9.96
N ALA A 38 9.07 -0.71 10.58
CA ALA A 38 9.35 -2.08 11.00
C ALA A 38 8.39 -2.60 12.08
N GLU A 39 7.71 -1.72 12.83
CA GLU A 39 6.70 -2.11 13.82
C GLU A 39 5.41 -2.62 13.18
N TRP A 40 5.12 -2.13 11.98
CA TRP A 40 3.93 -2.49 11.22
C TRP A 40 4.19 -3.68 10.29
N LEU A 41 5.45 -4.12 10.19
CA LEU A 41 5.88 -5.18 9.29
C LEU A 41 5.40 -6.55 9.74
N CYS A 42 4.61 -7.15 8.88
CA CYS A 42 4.24 -8.55 8.95
C CYS A 42 5.35 -9.45 8.39
N TYR A 43 5.62 -10.56 9.07
CA TYR A 43 6.60 -11.58 8.65
C TYR A 43 6.20 -12.96 9.19
N PRO A 44 6.80 -14.08 8.73
CA PRO A 44 6.43 -15.41 9.22
C PRO A 44 6.51 -15.51 10.75
N GLY A 45 5.37 -15.78 11.39
CA GLY A 45 5.25 -15.84 12.85
C GLY A 45 4.94 -14.51 13.56
N ASN A 46 4.87 -13.39 12.85
CA ASN A 46 4.41 -12.10 13.38
C ASN A 46 3.32 -11.49 12.48
N PRO A 47 2.05 -11.79 12.74
CA PRO A 47 0.94 -11.13 12.07
C PRO A 47 0.69 -9.78 12.75
N ASP A 48 1.08 -8.70 12.09
CA ASP A 48 0.79 -7.33 12.53
C ASP A 48 -0.45 -6.77 11.82
N ARG A 49 -1.16 -5.83 12.45
CA ARG A 49 -2.32 -5.16 11.84
C ARG A 49 -1.92 -4.05 10.88
N GLY A 50 -0.69 -3.57 10.96
CA GLY A 50 -0.11 -2.55 10.09
C GLY A 50 0.19 -3.04 8.67
N GLY A 51 0.27 -4.36 8.46
CA GLY A 51 0.39 -4.96 7.12
C GLY A 51 1.82 -5.28 6.69
N ASP A 52 2.12 -5.06 5.42
CA ASP A 52 3.48 -5.11 4.88
C ASP A 52 3.83 -3.74 4.28
N PRO A 53 4.23 -2.76 5.12
CA PRO A 53 4.57 -1.42 4.66
C PRO A 53 5.75 -1.42 3.69
N VAL A 54 6.64 -2.42 3.75
CA VAL A 54 7.73 -2.53 2.77
C VAL A 54 7.16 -2.76 1.38
N MET A 55 6.21 -3.69 1.25
CA MET A 55 5.57 -3.96 -0.04
C MET A 55 4.65 -2.81 -0.46
N HIS A 56 3.93 -2.20 0.48
CA HIS A 56 3.10 -1.02 0.23
C HIS A 56 3.89 0.12 -0.42
N GLU A 57 4.97 0.58 0.23
CA GLU A 57 5.79 1.68 -0.28
C GLU A 57 6.57 1.29 -1.54
N LEU A 58 6.91 0.01 -1.70
CA LEU A 58 7.52 -0.49 -2.93
C LEU A 58 6.55 -0.37 -4.11
N VAL A 59 5.25 -0.66 -3.92
CA VAL A 59 4.24 -0.54 -4.98
C VAL A 59 4.09 0.92 -5.40
N HIS A 60 4.04 1.84 -4.45
CA HIS A 60 4.10 3.28 -4.76
C HIS A 60 5.36 3.66 -5.52
N SER A 61 6.52 3.17 -5.09
CA SER A 61 7.81 3.45 -5.75
C SER A 61 7.87 2.88 -7.17
N LEU A 62 7.30 1.70 -7.42
CA LEU A 62 7.17 1.15 -8.77
C LEU A 62 6.29 2.02 -9.66
N ASN A 63 5.23 2.60 -9.11
CA ASN A 63 4.39 3.54 -9.84
C ASN A 63 5.19 4.82 -10.19
N GLY A 64 5.75 5.49 -9.18
CA GLY A 64 6.44 6.78 -9.34
C GLY A 64 7.77 6.71 -10.10
N ILE A 65 8.46 5.55 -10.08
CA ILE A 65 9.72 5.38 -10.81
C ILE A 65 9.49 4.66 -12.13
N VAL A 66 8.92 3.45 -12.11
CA VAL A 66 8.91 2.58 -13.29
C VAL A 66 7.76 2.93 -14.23
N PHE A 67 6.53 3.00 -13.73
CA PHE A 67 5.34 3.18 -14.57
C PHE A 67 5.32 4.57 -15.22
N GLU A 68 5.74 5.60 -14.47
CA GLU A 68 5.90 6.95 -15.02
C GLU A 68 6.98 6.99 -16.11
N GLN A 69 8.14 6.36 -15.89
CA GLN A 69 9.25 6.37 -16.85
C GLN A 69 8.92 5.66 -18.16
N ILE A 70 8.16 4.56 -18.10
CA ILE A 70 7.77 3.82 -19.31
C ILE A 70 6.46 4.35 -19.91
N ASN A 71 5.83 5.33 -19.26
CA ASN A 71 4.51 5.84 -19.63
C ASN A 71 3.50 4.68 -19.81
N GLU A 72 3.27 3.91 -18.73
CA GLU A 72 2.43 2.70 -18.73
C GLU A 72 0.94 3.05 -18.90
N LEU A 73 0.55 3.43 -20.12
CA LEU A 73 -0.79 3.93 -20.44
C LEU A 73 -1.88 2.92 -20.10
N TYR A 74 -1.63 1.63 -20.30
CA TYR A 74 -2.62 0.59 -20.00
C TYR A 74 -3.05 0.62 -18.53
N PHE A 75 -2.11 0.87 -17.62
CA PHE A 75 -2.36 1.01 -16.19
C PHE A 75 -3.10 2.31 -15.87
N TYR A 76 -2.56 3.46 -16.33
CA TYR A 76 -3.12 4.77 -15.99
C TYR A 76 -4.53 5.01 -16.55
N GLU A 77 -4.87 4.41 -17.70
CA GLU A 77 -6.23 4.44 -18.25
C GLU A 77 -7.26 3.66 -17.42
N ARG A 78 -6.83 2.83 -16.47
CA ARG A 78 -7.71 1.91 -15.71
C ARG A 78 -7.74 2.19 -14.22
N ILE A 79 -6.57 2.39 -13.60
CA ILE A 79 -6.47 2.44 -12.14
C ILE A 79 -7.33 3.54 -11.52
N HIS A 80 -7.46 4.67 -12.21
CA HIS A 80 -8.31 5.78 -11.79
C HIS A 80 -9.80 5.37 -11.69
N ASP A 81 -10.33 4.75 -12.75
CA ASP A 81 -11.74 4.37 -12.80
C ASP A 81 -12.05 3.19 -11.87
N LEU A 82 -11.08 2.27 -11.69
CA LEU A 82 -11.18 1.20 -10.71
C LEU A 82 -11.24 1.73 -9.28
N ALA A 83 -10.35 2.65 -8.91
CA ALA A 83 -10.34 3.28 -7.59
C ALA A 83 -11.66 3.99 -7.30
N LEU A 84 -12.16 4.78 -8.25
CA LEU A 84 -13.47 5.45 -8.13
C LEU A 84 -14.60 4.43 -7.95
N SER A 85 -14.61 3.37 -8.75
CA SER A 85 -15.62 2.31 -8.63
C SER A 85 -15.59 1.64 -7.25
N ALA A 86 -14.41 1.36 -6.72
CA ALA A 86 -14.24 0.73 -5.41
C ALA A 86 -14.72 1.64 -4.26
N ILE A 87 -14.44 2.94 -4.36
CA ILE A 87 -14.92 3.96 -3.42
C ILE A 87 -16.45 4.07 -3.48
N ASP A 88 -17.03 4.17 -4.69
CA ASP A 88 -18.48 4.29 -4.89
C ASP A 88 -19.25 3.06 -4.40
N LYS A 89 -18.67 1.86 -4.57
CA LYS A 89 -19.21 0.60 -4.03
C LYS A 89 -19.05 0.48 -2.51
N GLY A 90 -18.25 1.36 -1.88
CA GLY A 90 -17.93 1.31 -0.45
C GLY A 90 -17.02 0.14 -0.07
N ILE A 91 -16.29 -0.43 -1.03
CA ILE A 91 -15.36 -1.55 -0.80
C ILE A 91 -13.91 -1.09 -0.61
N PHE A 92 -13.63 0.19 -0.84
CA PHE A 92 -12.40 0.85 -0.45
C PHE A 92 -12.73 2.09 0.38
N ALA A 93 -12.11 2.19 1.56
CA ALA A 93 -12.38 3.28 2.49
C ALA A 93 -11.51 4.50 2.15
N THR A 94 -12.07 5.71 2.28
CA THR A 94 -11.36 6.99 2.10
C THR A 94 -11.24 7.77 3.41
N ASN A 95 -11.52 7.12 4.54
CA ASN A 95 -11.62 7.76 5.85
C ASN A 95 -10.31 7.71 6.67
N TYR A 96 -9.17 7.49 6.02
CA TYR A 96 -7.85 7.58 6.65
C TYR A 96 -7.25 8.98 6.47
N THR A 97 -6.58 9.46 7.51
CA THR A 97 -5.85 10.74 7.49
C THR A 97 -4.49 10.50 6.86
N GLN A 98 -4.24 11.10 5.70
CA GLN A 98 -2.90 11.18 5.14
C GLN A 98 -2.15 12.38 5.73
N HIS A 99 -0.86 12.19 5.98
CA HIS A 99 0.05 13.30 6.24
C HIS A 99 0.35 13.94 4.88
N LEU A 100 -0.20 15.13 4.66
CA LEU A 100 0.03 15.90 3.45
C LEU A 100 1.02 17.01 3.77
N GLN A 101 1.84 17.39 2.80
CA GLN A 101 2.72 18.54 2.95
C GLN A 101 1.90 19.81 3.18
N ASP A 102 2.48 20.78 3.91
CA ASP A 102 1.83 22.05 4.24
C ASP A 102 1.32 22.75 2.96
N GLY A 103 -0.01 22.77 2.79
CA GLY A 103 -0.69 23.43 1.67
C GLY A 103 -1.27 22.50 0.60
N GLU A 104 -1.11 21.17 0.72
CA GLU A 104 -1.80 20.20 -0.13
C GLU A 104 -3.20 19.86 0.40
N GLU A 105 -4.20 19.88 -0.49
CA GLU A 105 -5.55 19.37 -0.19
C GLU A 105 -5.66 17.92 -0.67
N GLN A 106 -6.21 17.05 0.16
CA GLN A 106 -6.40 15.63 -0.17
C GLN A 106 -7.31 15.49 -1.40
N GLY A 107 -6.69 15.23 -2.55
CA GLY A 107 -7.36 15.03 -3.83
C GLY A 107 -7.56 13.56 -4.19
N ILE A 108 -8.36 13.31 -5.24
CA ILE A 108 -8.64 11.96 -5.74
C ILE A 108 -7.37 11.18 -6.12
N GLN A 109 -6.33 11.88 -6.55
CA GLN A 109 -5.06 11.28 -6.95
C GLN A 109 -4.36 10.55 -5.79
N HIS A 110 -4.44 11.10 -4.57
CA HIS A 110 -3.85 10.44 -3.41
C HIS A 110 -4.58 9.13 -3.09
N TYR A 111 -5.92 9.14 -3.16
CA TYR A 111 -6.72 7.93 -2.97
C TYR A 111 -6.46 6.87 -4.04
N VAL A 112 -6.17 7.26 -5.29
CA VAL A 112 -5.83 6.32 -6.37
C VAL A 112 -4.50 5.63 -6.09
N GLY A 113 -3.48 6.38 -5.65
CA GLY A 113 -2.18 5.81 -5.28
C GLY A 113 -2.31 4.80 -4.15
N GLU A 114 -2.98 5.19 -3.07
CA GLU A 114 -3.21 4.34 -1.89
C GLU A 114 -4.09 3.12 -2.20
N TYR A 115 -5.10 3.28 -3.04
CA TYR A 115 -5.91 2.17 -3.52
C TYR A 115 -5.01 1.15 -4.22
N TRP A 116 -4.14 1.58 -5.12
CA TRP A 116 -3.23 0.66 -5.78
C TRP A 116 -2.27 -0.03 -4.80
N ALA A 117 -1.60 0.73 -3.94
CA ALA A 117 -0.63 0.17 -3.00
C ALA A 117 -1.29 -0.77 -1.97
N THR A 118 -2.40 -0.36 -1.37
CA THR A 118 -3.12 -1.15 -0.36
C THR A 118 -3.71 -2.43 -0.95
N THR A 119 -4.27 -2.36 -2.16
CA THR A 119 -4.89 -3.56 -2.75
C THR A 119 -3.86 -4.56 -3.27
N VAL A 120 -2.70 -4.09 -3.75
CA VAL A 120 -1.57 -4.96 -4.06
C VAL A 120 -0.94 -5.53 -2.80
N GLU A 121 -0.79 -4.74 -1.73
CA GLU A 121 -0.34 -5.22 -0.41
C GLU A 121 -1.23 -6.37 0.08
N GLY A 122 -2.56 -6.17 0.08
CA GLY A 122 -3.53 -7.20 0.46
C GLY A 122 -3.49 -8.44 -0.45
N TYR A 123 -3.36 -8.26 -1.76
CA TYR A 123 -3.16 -9.35 -2.71
C TYR A 123 -1.91 -10.17 -2.39
N LEU A 124 -0.76 -9.51 -2.15
CA LEU A 124 0.51 -10.21 -1.90
C LEU A 124 0.54 -10.91 -0.53
N MET A 125 -0.13 -10.32 0.47
CA MET A 125 -0.29 -10.91 1.79
C MET A 125 -1.24 -12.11 1.77
N ASP A 126 -2.32 -12.04 0.98
CA ASP A 126 -3.34 -13.09 0.82
C ASP A 126 -3.79 -13.67 2.18
N MET A 127 -4.34 -12.79 3.02
CA MET A 127 -4.70 -13.00 4.42
C MET A 127 -6.04 -12.37 4.77
N GLU A 128 -7.04 -13.20 5.07
CA GLU A 128 -8.38 -12.78 5.47
C GLU A 128 -8.37 -11.78 6.65
N GLY A 129 -9.13 -10.69 6.51
CA GLY A 129 -9.26 -9.63 7.50
C GLY A 129 -8.23 -8.51 7.40
N PHE A 130 -7.26 -8.58 6.48
CA PHE A 130 -6.33 -7.49 6.21
C PHE A 130 -7.10 -6.22 5.79
N LYS A 131 -6.94 -5.12 6.54
CA LYS A 131 -7.57 -3.80 6.34
C LYS A 131 -9.09 -3.81 6.00
N ASN A 132 -9.77 -4.92 6.27
CA ASN A 132 -11.20 -5.20 6.03
C ASN A 132 -11.67 -5.27 4.55
N SER A 133 -10.78 -5.19 3.56
CA SER A 133 -11.10 -5.42 2.14
C SER A 133 -9.86 -5.72 1.31
N HIS A 134 -10.04 -6.29 0.11
CA HIS A 134 -8.95 -6.69 -0.81
C HIS A 134 -7.89 -7.57 -0.14
N ASP A 135 -8.35 -8.43 0.75
CA ASP A 135 -7.53 -9.14 1.74
C ASP A 135 -7.06 -10.51 1.24
N THR A 136 -7.76 -11.10 0.28
CA THR A 136 -7.44 -12.40 -0.32
C THR A 136 -7.61 -12.37 -1.84
N HIS A 137 -6.88 -13.25 -2.53
CA HIS A 137 -7.04 -13.40 -3.98
C HIS A 137 -8.49 -13.70 -4.38
N GLU A 138 -9.16 -14.57 -3.64
CA GLU A 138 -10.56 -14.95 -3.87
C GLU A 138 -11.50 -13.75 -3.68
N TRP A 139 -11.33 -12.99 -2.60
CA TRP A 139 -12.15 -11.82 -2.35
C TRP A 139 -12.00 -10.79 -3.48
N ILE A 140 -10.77 -10.52 -3.94
CA ILE A 140 -10.54 -9.56 -5.04
C ILE A 140 -11.19 -10.08 -6.33
N LYS A 141 -11.02 -11.36 -6.70
CA LYS A 141 -11.67 -11.93 -7.89
C LYS A 141 -13.19 -11.82 -7.86
N GLU A 142 -13.80 -12.00 -6.69
CA GLU A 142 -15.25 -12.01 -6.55
C GLU A 142 -15.85 -10.60 -6.52
N ASN A 143 -15.17 -9.64 -5.88
CA ASN A 143 -15.71 -8.31 -5.59
C ASN A 143 -15.14 -7.21 -6.49
N ASP A 144 -13.91 -7.39 -6.99
CA ASP A 144 -13.21 -6.46 -7.89
C ASP A 144 -12.37 -7.20 -8.97
N PRO A 145 -13.03 -7.94 -9.88
CA PRO A 145 -12.33 -8.82 -10.84
C PRO A 145 -11.42 -8.06 -11.82
N GLU A 146 -11.79 -6.83 -12.19
CA GLU A 146 -10.97 -6.02 -13.11
C GLU A 146 -9.68 -5.54 -12.42
N LEU A 147 -9.75 -5.22 -11.12
CA LEU A 147 -8.55 -4.97 -10.32
C LEU A 147 -7.70 -6.25 -10.22
N TYR A 148 -8.30 -7.41 -9.96
CA TYR A 148 -7.55 -8.67 -9.92
C TYR A 148 -6.76 -8.89 -11.22
N ASP A 149 -7.40 -8.73 -12.38
CA ASP A 149 -6.77 -8.86 -13.69
C ASP A 149 -5.65 -7.84 -13.89
N LEU A 150 -5.80 -6.62 -13.36
CA LEU A 150 -4.76 -5.60 -13.40
C LEU A 150 -3.56 -5.96 -12.50
N ILE A 151 -3.80 -6.47 -11.30
CA ILE A 151 -2.73 -6.87 -10.35
C ILE A 151 -1.90 -8.01 -10.94
N ILE A 152 -2.53 -9.09 -11.42
CA ILE A 152 -1.80 -10.27 -11.94
C ILE A 152 -1.01 -9.99 -13.23
N ARG A 153 -1.24 -8.85 -13.88
CA ARG A 153 -0.45 -8.40 -15.02
C ARG A 153 0.95 -7.95 -14.61
N TYR A 154 1.07 -7.34 -13.44
CA TYR A 154 2.31 -6.71 -12.96
C TYR A 154 2.97 -7.47 -11.81
N PHE A 155 2.18 -8.20 -11.02
CA PHE A 155 2.64 -8.91 -9.83
C PHE A 155 2.53 -10.43 -9.97
N PRO A 156 3.34 -11.20 -9.22
CA PRO A 156 3.33 -12.66 -9.28
C PRO A 156 1.97 -13.27 -8.94
N THR A 157 1.61 -14.36 -9.63
CA THR A 157 0.43 -15.17 -9.33
C THR A 157 0.69 -16.28 -8.32
N GLN A 158 1.96 -16.56 -8.04
CA GLN A 158 2.36 -17.51 -7.02
C GLN A 158 2.26 -16.85 -5.64
N LYS A 159 1.60 -17.52 -4.69
CA LYS A 159 1.56 -17.09 -3.29
C LYS A 159 2.96 -16.97 -2.71
N TRP A 160 3.22 -15.83 -2.07
CA TRP A 160 4.43 -15.62 -1.29
C TRP A 160 4.15 -15.92 0.17
N ASP A 161 5.12 -16.54 0.85
CA ASP A 161 5.01 -16.86 2.28
C ASP A 161 5.46 -15.65 3.12
N LEU A 162 4.83 -14.50 2.89
CA LEU A 162 5.16 -13.24 3.56
C LEU A 162 4.65 -13.24 5.01
N CYS A 163 3.46 -13.79 5.24
CA CYS A 163 2.77 -13.73 6.52
C CYS A 163 1.99 -15.02 6.78
N THR A 164 2.28 -15.68 7.90
CA THR A 164 1.59 -16.91 8.32
C THR A 164 1.01 -16.75 9.71
N GLY A 165 -0.30 -17.01 9.85
CA GLY A 165 -1.00 -17.02 11.14
C GLY A 165 -2.29 -16.19 11.15
N GLU A 166 -2.88 -16.04 12.34
CA GLU A 166 -4.08 -15.21 12.56
C GLU A 166 -3.69 -13.77 12.88
N LEU A 167 -4.40 -12.79 12.30
CA LEU A 167 -4.21 -11.37 12.63
C LEU A 167 -4.41 -11.12 14.13
N LYS A 168 -3.47 -10.39 14.75
CA LYS A 168 -3.62 -9.97 16.16
C LYS A 168 -4.83 -9.04 16.29
N LYS A 169 -5.65 -9.28 17.31
CA LYS A 169 -6.86 -8.50 17.63
C LYS A 169 -6.60 -7.25 18.46
#